data_AF-A0A961WEN0-F1
#
_entry.id   AF-A0A961WEN0-F1
#
_cell.length_a   1.000
_cell.length_b   1.000
_cell.length_c   1.000
_cell.angle_alpha   90.00
_cell.angle_beta   90.00
_cell.angle_gamma   90.00
#
_symmetry.space_group_name_H-M   'P 1'
#
loop_
_entity.id
_entity.type
_entity.pdbx_description
1 polymer ?
#
loop_
_entity_poly.entity_id
_entity_poly.type
_entity_poly.pdbx_seq_one_letter_code
_entity_poly.pdbx_strand_id
1 'polypeptide(L)'
;MNTEKSATVRLSQGAAPRETLTPKSAIRGNVAFDCGWGRLVFGQTFATASDLAECLRAERPGQRDIAFYVLDPHVVLAAAPQELFLDPSHTYRLELDKYVPAKTKPRGFHVRHLKSLQDAEEINRIYAARRMVTVAPNFFWEHRHSDTITYFVAVDDQTNAIVGTVTGVDHKEAFGDLENGS
;
A
#
# COMPACT_ATOMS: atom_id res chain seq x y z
N MET A 1 -21.87 -37.73 -57.35
CA MET A 1 -20.58 -38.17 -56.78
C MET A 1 -19.54 -37.13 -57.13
N ASN A 2 -19.29 -36.19 -56.22
CA ASN A 2 -18.04 -35.48 -55.94
C ASN A 2 -18.37 -34.25 -55.10
N THR A 3 -17.90 -34.29 -53.86
CA THR A 3 -18.08 -33.29 -52.82
C THR A 3 -16.80 -32.45 -52.80
N GLU A 4 -16.88 -31.19 -53.21
CA GLU A 4 -15.79 -30.24 -52.95
C GLU A 4 -15.88 -29.75 -51.51
N LYS A 5 -14.92 -30.17 -50.67
CA LYS A 5 -14.69 -29.59 -49.35
C LYS A 5 -13.83 -28.34 -49.52
N SER A 6 -14.45 -27.17 -49.44
CA SER A 6 -13.73 -25.90 -49.26
C SER A 6 -13.59 -25.63 -47.76
N ALA A 7 -12.36 -25.70 -47.24
CA ALA A 7 -12.06 -25.43 -45.84
C ALA A 7 -11.84 -23.92 -45.65
N THR A 8 -12.82 -23.25 -45.05
CA THR A 8 -12.69 -21.84 -44.65
C THR A 8 -11.91 -21.73 -43.35
N VAL A 9 -10.64 -21.34 -43.43
CA VAL A 9 -9.85 -20.88 -42.29
C VAL A 9 -10.44 -19.56 -41.80
N ARG A 10 -11.10 -19.57 -40.64
CA ARG A 10 -11.46 -18.34 -39.93
C ARG A 10 -10.21 -17.81 -39.23
N LEU A 11 -9.60 -16.78 -39.80
CA LEU A 11 -8.66 -15.91 -39.10
C LEU A 11 -9.44 -15.23 -37.96
N SER A 12 -9.06 -15.52 -36.72
CA SER A 12 -9.56 -14.79 -35.55
C SER A 12 -9.17 -13.32 -35.70
N GLN A 13 -10.18 -12.46 -35.82
CA GLN A 13 -10.00 -11.02 -35.86
C GLN A 13 -9.27 -10.56 -34.58
N GLY A 14 -8.27 -9.72 -34.78
CA GLY A 14 -7.44 -9.16 -33.73
C GLY A 14 -8.27 -8.45 -32.66
N ALA A 15 -7.82 -8.58 -31.42
CA ALA A 15 -8.38 -7.86 -30.28
C ALA A 15 -8.47 -6.36 -30.62
N ALA A 16 -9.64 -5.79 -30.37
CA ALA A 16 -9.88 -4.36 -30.51
C ALA A 16 -8.82 -3.57 -29.71
N PRO A 17 -8.41 -2.37 -30.19
CA PRO A 17 -7.54 -1.51 -29.41
C PRO A 17 -8.21 -1.25 -28.06
N ARG A 18 -7.44 -1.35 -26.96
CA ARG A 18 -7.91 -1.02 -25.60
C ARG A 18 -8.65 0.31 -25.69
N GLU A 19 -9.94 0.30 -25.33
CA GLU A 19 -10.78 1.50 -25.26
C GLU A 19 -10.02 2.60 -24.53
N THR A 20 -10.01 3.79 -25.12
CA THR A 20 -9.41 4.99 -24.56
C THR A 20 -10.06 5.28 -23.21
N LEU A 21 -9.44 4.82 -22.13
CA LEU A 21 -9.81 5.17 -20.77
C LEU A 21 -9.47 6.65 -20.57
N THR A 22 -10.48 7.51 -20.70
CA THR A 22 -10.38 8.90 -20.26
C THR A 22 -10.06 8.90 -18.77
N PRO A 23 -8.93 9.46 -18.31
CA PRO A 23 -8.56 9.41 -16.89
C PRO A 23 -9.62 10.15 -16.06
N LYS A 24 -10.22 9.47 -15.09
CA LYS A 24 -11.18 10.08 -14.15
C LYS A 24 -10.51 11.04 -13.14
N SER A 25 -9.18 11.09 -13.12
CA SER A 25 -8.34 12.06 -12.42
C SER A 25 -6.93 11.99 -12.99
N ALA A 26 -6.20 13.09 -13.03
CA ALA A 26 -4.75 13.04 -13.21
C ALA A 26 -4.12 12.35 -11.99
N ILE A 27 -3.15 11.46 -12.22
CA ILE A 27 -2.34 10.87 -11.15
C ILE A 27 -1.61 12.01 -10.44
N ARG A 28 -1.65 12.04 -9.10
CA ARG A 28 -0.91 13.03 -8.32
C ARG A 28 0.58 12.69 -8.37
N GLY A 29 1.42 13.69 -8.65
CA GLY A 29 2.87 13.53 -8.63
C GLY A 29 3.47 13.77 -7.23
N ASN A 30 4.67 13.22 -7.01
CA ASN A 30 5.49 13.43 -5.82
C ASN A 30 4.77 13.14 -4.49
N VAL A 31 4.06 12.01 -4.41
CA VAL A 31 3.22 11.70 -3.26
C VAL A 31 4.03 11.07 -2.14
N ALA A 32 4.11 11.78 -1.02
CA ALA A 32 4.61 11.31 0.27
C ALA A 32 3.47 11.40 1.30
N PHE A 33 2.84 10.26 1.59
CA PHE A 33 1.64 10.18 2.42
C PHE A 33 1.99 9.97 3.89
N ASP A 34 1.56 10.88 4.76
CA ASP A 34 1.79 10.81 6.21
C ASP A 34 0.99 9.67 6.83
N CYS A 35 1.69 8.74 7.47
CA CYS A 35 1.13 7.60 8.19
C CYS A 35 1.20 7.77 9.72
N GLY A 36 1.60 8.94 10.20
CA GLY A 36 1.76 9.29 11.61
C GLY A 36 3.08 8.84 12.23
N TRP A 37 3.67 7.75 11.75
CA TRP A 37 5.01 7.27 12.15
C TRP A 37 6.12 7.74 11.19
N GLY A 38 5.73 8.42 10.10
CA GLY A 38 6.57 8.81 8.98
C GLY A 38 5.74 8.76 7.71
N ARG A 39 6.40 8.71 6.55
CA ARG A 39 5.73 8.84 5.25
C ARG A 39 5.88 7.58 4.40
N LEU A 40 4.78 7.14 3.80
CA LEU A 40 4.82 6.24 2.65
C LEU A 40 5.01 7.07 1.38
N VAL A 41 6.17 6.95 0.76
CA VAL A 41 6.56 7.69 -0.44
C VAL A 41 6.36 6.81 -1.67
N PHE A 42 5.45 7.20 -2.57
CA PHE A 42 5.12 6.42 -3.76
C PHE A 42 6.09 6.79 -4.89
N GLY A 43 7.17 6.02 -5.04
CA GLY A 43 8.29 6.33 -5.92
C GLY A 43 7.90 6.48 -7.40
N GLN A 44 6.94 5.71 -7.88
CA GLN A 44 6.41 5.79 -9.24
C GLN A 44 5.68 7.11 -9.55
N THR A 45 5.36 7.91 -8.53
CA THR A 45 4.76 9.25 -8.71
C THR A 45 5.80 10.37 -8.89
N PHE A 46 7.09 10.06 -8.73
CA PHE A 46 8.17 11.02 -8.89
C PHE A 46 8.74 11.00 -10.31
N ALA A 47 8.99 12.18 -10.86
CA ALA A 47 9.51 12.31 -12.22
C ALA A 47 10.97 11.85 -12.36
N THR A 48 11.77 11.99 -11.30
CA THR A 48 13.19 11.63 -11.31
C THR A 48 13.61 10.92 -10.02
N ALA A 49 14.66 10.10 -10.12
CA ALA A 49 15.27 9.44 -8.96
C ALA A 49 15.84 10.44 -7.95
N SER A 50 16.36 11.59 -8.43
CA SER A 50 16.89 12.65 -7.58
C SER A 50 15.78 13.31 -6.74
N ASP A 51 14.61 13.59 -7.33
CA ASP A 51 13.49 14.19 -6.60
C ASP A 51 12.98 13.24 -5.50
N LEU A 52 12.94 11.94 -5.79
CA LEU A 52 12.59 10.91 -4.80
C LEU A 52 13.64 10.82 -3.69
N ALA A 53 14.93 10.84 -4.03
CA ALA A 53 16.02 10.82 -3.05
C ALA A 53 15.96 12.04 -2.12
N GLU A 54 15.80 13.25 -2.67
CA GLU A 54 15.65 14.47 -1.88
C GLU A 54 14.40 14.43 -0.98
N CYS A 55 13.29 13.88 -1.47
CA CYS A 55 12.09 13.67 -0.66
C CYS A 55 12.37 12.77 0.56
N LEU A 56 13.08 11.66 0.37
CA LEU A 56 13.45 10.72 1.44
C LEU A 56 14.45 11.33 2.43
N ARG A 57 15.41 12.12 1.95
CA ARG A 57 16.37 12.84 2.81
C ARG A 57 15.72 13.89 3.71
N ALA A 58 14.51 14.32 3.38
CA ALA A 58 13.71 15.20 4.23
C ALA A 58 13.02 14.47 5.40
N GLU A 59 13.30 13.17 5.62
CA GLU A 59 12.86 12.42 6.81
C GLU A 59 13.20 13.20 8.10
N ARG A 60 12.21 13.33 8.98
CA ARG A 60 12.38 14.09 10.23
C ARG A 60 12.91 13.18 11.35
N PRO A 61 13.65 13.73 12.33
CA PRO A 61 14.07 12.98 13.50
C PRO A 61 12.88 12.29 14.19
N GLY A 62 13.03 11.00 14.48
CA GLY A 62 11.99 10.21 15.13
C GLY A 62 10.83 9.78 14.22
N GLN A 63 10.95 9.99 12.90
CA GLN A 63 10.07 9.43 11.90
C GLN A 63 10.79 8.36 11.09
N ARG A 64 10.03 7.62 10.30
CA ARG A 64 10.56 6.61 9.38
C ARG A 64 9.83 6.69 8.07
N ASP A 65 10.51 7.13 7.03
CA ASP A 65 9.97 7.15 5.68
C ASP A 65 10.29 5.83 4.97
N ILE A 66 9.35 5.39 4.14
CA ILE A 66 9.48 4.18 3.34
C ILE A 66 9.07 4.52 1.91
N ALA A 67 9.97 4.30 0.95
CA ALA A 67 9.64 4.38 -0.45
C ALA A 67 9.06 3.05 -0.96
N PHE A 68 7.96 3.13 -1.71
CA PHE A 68 7.29 1.99 -2.34
C PHE A 68 7.24 2.16 -3.85
N TYR A 69 7.17 1.05 -4.59
CA TYR A 69 7.16 1.02 -6.08
C TYR A 69 8.29 1.82 -6.74
N VAL A 70 9.49 1.74 -6.19
CA VAL A 70 10.68 2.37 -6.77
C VAL A 70 11.10 1.57 -8.00
N LEU A 71 11.04 2.20 -9.19
CA LEU A 71 11.39 1.54 -10.47
C LEU A 71 12.87 1.13 -10.53
N ASP A 72 13.76 2.07 -10.24
CA ASP A 72 15.22 1.87 -10.30
C ASP A 72 15.86 2.16 -8.93
N PRO A 73 15.74 1.24 -7.94
CA PRO A 73 16.19 1.49 -6.58
C PRO A 73 17.71 1.77 -6.51
N HIS A 74 18.50 1.13 -7.37
CA HIS A 74 19.95 1.35 -7.44
C HIS A 74 20.32 2.78 -7.87
N VAL A 75 19.52 3.43 -8.72
CA VAL A 75 19.75 4.82 -9.15
C VAL A 75 19.42 5.79 -8.01
N VAL A 76 18.30 5.56 -7.32
CA VAL A 76 17.89 6.36 -6.15
C VAL A 76 18.93 6.26 -5.04
N LEU A 77 19.40 5.05 -4.74
CA LEU A 77 20.46 4.82 -3.76
C LEU A 77 21.77 5.52 -4.14
N ALA A 78 22.14 5.52 -5.43
CA ALA A 78 23.35 6.19 -5.90
C ALA A 78 23.29 7.72 -5.73
N ALA A 79 22.11 8.33 -5.67
CA ALA A 79 21.95 9.76 -5.44
C ALA A 79 22.33 10.18 -4.00
N ALA A 80 22.12 9.30 -3.01
CA ALA A 80 22.43 9.57 -1.61
C ALA A 80 22.87 8.30 -0.84
N PRO A 81 24.01 7.69 -1.21
CA PRO A 81 24.38 6.34 -0.78
C PRO A 81 24.76 6.23 0.71
N GLN A 82 25.04 7.34 1.37
CA GLN A 82 25.35 7.38 2.81
C GLN A 82 24.09 7.61 3.68
N GLU A 83 22.98 8.04 3.07
CA GLU A 83 21.75 8.44 3.76
C GLU A 83 20.59 7.47 3.45
N LEU A 84 20.61 6.82 2.29
CA LEU A 84 19.60 5.88 1.84
C LEU A 84 20.11 4.43 1.88
N PHE A 85 19.22 3.50 2.15
CA PHE A 85 19.50 2.07 2.15
C PHE A 85 18.32 1.30 1.54
N LEU A 86 18.59 0.09 1.06
CA LEU A 86 17.54 -0.83 0.66
C LEU A 86 17.13 -1.66 1.89
N ASP A 87 15.86 -1.57 2.26
CA ASP A 87 15.29 -2.41 3.32
C ASP A 87 15.34 -3.90 2.89
N PRO A 88 15.83 -4.82 3.74
CA PRO A 88 15.79 -6.26 3.47
C PRO A 88 14.38 -6.90 3.56
N SER A 89 13.32 -6.15 3.30
CA SER A 89 11.94 -6.64 3.32
C SER A 89 11.45 -7.13 1.96
N HIS A 90 10.37 -7.92 1.98
CA HIS A 90 9.67 -8.36 0.79
C HIS A 90 8.27 -7.78 0.75
N THR A 91 7.90 -7.27 -0.42
CA THR A 91 6.53 -6.91 -0.74
C THR A 91 5.87 -8.06 -1.48
N TYR A 92 4.69 -8.47 -1.00
CA TYR A 92 3.87 -9.47 -1.65
C TYR A 92 2.67 -8.79 -2.33
N ARG A 93 2.31 -9.27 -3.51
CA ARG A 93 1.10 -8.85 -4.22
C ARG A 93 0.05 -9.96 -4.14
N LEU A 94 -1.16 -9.59 -3.74
CA LEU A 94 -2.31 -10.50 -3.68
C LEU A 94 -3.29 -10.14 -4.80
N GLU A 95 -3.54 -11.09 -5.70
CA GLU A 95 -4.55 -10.97 -6.75
C GLU A 95 -5.95 -11.21 -6.16
N LEU A 96 -6.70 -10.13 -5.94
CA LEU A 96 -8.00 -10.20 -5.25
C LEU A 96 -9.10 -10.89 -6.08
N ASP A 97 -9.01 -10.85 -7.41
CA ASP A 97 -9.92 -11.53 -8.34
C ASP A 97 -9.82 -13.07 -8.25
N LYS A 98 -8.64 -13.58 -7.91
CA LYS A 98 -8.35 -15.00 -7.71
C LYS A 98 -8.27 -15.40 -6.24
N TYR A 99 -8.38 -14.44 -5.33
CA TYR A 99 -8.26 -14.71 -3.90
C TYR A 99 -9.43 -15.56 -3.41
N VAL A 100 -9.10 -16.76 -2.91
CA VAL A 100 -10.06 -17.61 -2.22
C VAL A 100 -9.80 -17.50 -0.72
N PRO A 101 -10.74 -16.94 0.07
CA PRO A 101 -10.58 -16.85 1.51
C PRO A 101 -10.33 -18.22 2.15
N ALA A 102 -9.52 -18.24 3.20
CA ALA A 102 -9.29 -19.45 3.98
C ALA A 102 -10.62 -20.03 4.49
N LYS A 103 -10.85 -21.33 4.28
CA LYS A 103 -12.08 -22.02 4.74
C LYS A 103 -12.22 -21.99 6.26
N THR A 104 -11.11 -21.99 6.98
CA THR A 104 -11.07 -21.92 8.44
C THR A 104 -10.60 -20.54 8.85
N LYS A 105 -11.44 -19.82 9.60
CA LYS A 105 -11.04 -18.54 10.19
C LYS A 105 -10.05 -18.78 11.34
N PRO A 106 -9.07 -17.88 11.53
CA PRO A 106 -8.25 -17.86 12.74
C PRO A 106 -9.15 -17.87 13.99
N ARG A 107 -8.71 -18.56 15.04
CA ARG A 107 -9.41 -18.63 16.33
C ARG A 107 -8.61 -17.89 17.39
N GLY A 108 -9.29 -17.41 18.42
CA GLY A 108 -8.68 -16.75 19.58
C GLY A 108 -8.56 -15.23 19.45
N PHE A 109 -8.87 -14.68 18.28
CA PHE A 109 -8.99 -13.25 18.09
C PHE A 109 -9.96 -12.93 16.95
N HIS A 110 -10.47 -11.70 16.95
CA HIS A 110 -11.20 -11.12 15.83
C HIS A 110 -10.55 -9.81 15.38
N VAL A 111 -10.74 -9.44 14.11
CA VAL A 111 -10.21 -8.19 13.54
C VAL A 111 -11.34 -7.18 13.39
N ARG A 112 -11.10 -5.94 13.79
CA ARG A 112 -12.04 -4.82 13.64
C ARG A 112 -11.30 -3.52 13.35
N HIS A 113 -12.00 -2.51 12.85
CA HIS A 113 -11.49 -1.15 12.79
C HIS A 113 -11.14 -0.64 14.20
N LEU A 114 -10.18 0.29 14.26
CA LEU A 114 -9.95 1.14 15.43
C LEU A 114 -11.22 1.94 15.75
N LYS A 115 -11.57 2.05 17.04
CA LYS A 115 -12.82 2.68 17.50
C LYS A 115 -12.62 3.74 18.60
N SER A 116 -11.47 3.77 19.26
CA SER A 116 -11.24 4.64 20.42
C SER A 116 -9.80 5.14 20.51
N LEU A 117 -9.57 6.17 21.33
CA LEU A 117 -8.22 6.61 21.70
C LEU A 117 -7.46 5.52 22.49
N GLN A 118 -8.16 4.72 23.28
CA GLN A 118 -7.55 3.60 23.99
C GLN A 118 -6.99 2.55 23.01
N ASP A 119 -7.67 2.30 21.89
CA ASP A 119 -7.13 1.42 20.85
C ASP A 119 -5.82 1.99 20.27
N ALA A 120 -5.73 3.32 20.09
CA ALA A 120 -4.52 3.99 19.60
C ALA A 120 -3.34 3.86 20.59
N GLU A 121 -3.61 3.96 21.88
CA GLU A 121 -2.61 3.72 22.93
C GLU A 121 -2.10 2.28 22.91
N GLU A 122 -3.00 1.30 22.75
CA GLU A 122 -2.64 -0.11 22.66
C GLU A 122 -1.84 -0.45 21.38
N ILE A 123 -2.15 0.20 20.26
CA ILE A 123 -1.31 0.13 19.05
C ILE A 123 0.10 0.64 19.34
N ASN A 124 0.22 1.79 19.99
CA ASN A 124 1.52 2.34 20.36
C ASN A 124 2.29 1.47 21.36
N ARG A 125 1.59 0.79 22.28
CA ARG A 125 2.21 -0.22 23.15
C ARG A 125 2.86 -1.33 22.32
N ILE A 126 2.19 -1.81 21.27
CA ILE A 126 2.73 -2.82 20.35
C ILE A 126 3.92 -2.26 19.56
N TYR A 127 3.80 -1.06 18.98
CA TYR A 127 4.90 -0.41 18.25
C TYR A 127 6.14 -0.23 19.14
N ALA A 128 5.98 0.32 20.34
CA ALA A 128 7.07 0.51 21.29
C ALA A 128 7.72 -0.82 21.70
N ALA A 129 6.93 -1.87 21.97
CA ALA A 129 7.45 -3.20 22.29
C ALA A 129 8.26 -3.82 21.15
N ARG A 130 8.02 -3.40 19.90
CA ARG A 130 8.76 -3.82 18.70
C ARG A 130 9.81 -2.81 18.24
N ARG A 131 10.09 -1.77 19.03
CA ARG A 131 11.02 -0.67 18.70
C ARG A 131 10.66 0.05 17.40
N MET A 132 9.38 0.07 17.07
CA MET A 132 8.84 0.84 15.95
C MET A 132 8.55 2.26 16.41
N VAL A 133 8.52 3.19 15.44
CA VAL A 133 8.10 4.57 15.70
C VAL A 133 6.63 4.58 16.10
N THR A 134 6.33 5.21 17.23
CA THR A 134 4.96 5.39 17.72
C THR A 134 4.29 6.56 17.02
N VAL A 135 2.97 6.48 16.86
CA VAL A 135 2.15 7.50 16.22
C VAL A 135 1.48 8.35 17.30
N ALA A 136 1.34 9.67 17.09
CA ALA A 136 0.58 10.49 18.04
C ALA A 136 -0.86 9.97 18.19
N PRO A 137 -1.40 9.72 19.40
CA PRO A 137 -2.76 9.20 19.57
C PRO A 137 -3.84 10.01 18.84
N ASN A 138 -3.69 11.35 18.79
CA ASN A 138 -4.59 12.23 18.06
C ASN A 138 -4.57 12.01 16.54
N PHE A 139 -3.44 11.60 15.96
CA PHE A 139 -3.35 11.31 14.54
C PHE A 139 -4.31 10.19 14.14
N PHE A 140 -4.34 9.10 14.92
CA PHE A 140 -5.30 8.00 14.70
C PHE A 140 -6.74 8.51 14.78
N TRP A 141 -7.02 9.37 15.75
CA TRP A 141 -8.36 9.89 15.96
C TRP A 141 -8.80 10.80 14.82
N GLU A 142 -7.96 11.72 14.38
CA GLU A 142 -8.24 12.64 13.27
C GLU A 142 -8.47 11.86 11.96
N HIS A 143 -7.70 10.79 11.72
CA HIS A 143 -7.76 10.00 10.50
C HIS A 143 -8.70 8.78 10.58
N ARG A 144 -9.47 8.61 11.67
CA ARG A 144 -10.35 7.43 11.87
C ARG A 144 -11.44 7.26 10.80
N HIS A 145 -11.77 8.34 10.09
CA HIS A 145 -12.74 8.37 8.99
C HIS A 145 -12.08 8.73 7.67
N SER A 146 -10.76 8.60 7.57
CA SER A 146 -10.05 8.80 6.31
C SER A 146 -10.40 7.67 5.35
N ASP A 147 -10.76 8.02 4.12
CA ASP A 147 -10.89 7.05 3.03
C ASP A 147 -9.50 6.60 2.51
N THR A 148 -8.42 7.29 2.91
CA THR A 148 -7.04 7.01 2.46
C THR A 148 -6.28 6.11 3.41
N ILE A 149 -6.40 6.28 4.73
CA ILE A 149 -5.70 5.45 5.73
C ILE A 149 -6.67 4.77 6.67
N THR A 150 -6.53 3.45 6.82
CA THR A 150 -7.39 2.64 7.68
C THR A 150 -6.54 1.88 8.69
N TYR A 151 -7.01 1.86 9.94
CA TYR A 151 -6.39 1.09 11.01
C TYR A 151 -7.31 -0.04 11.46
N PHE A 152 -6.76 -1.26 11.45
CA PHE A 152 -7.38 -2.43 12.05
C PHE A 152 -6.60 -2.86 13.28
N VAL A 153 -7.33 -3.47 14.22
CA VAL A 153 -6.78 -4.12 15.41
C VAL A 153 -7.25 -5.56 15.46
N ALA A 154 -6.35 -6.45 15.88
CA ALA A 154 -6.67 -7.82 16.26
C ALA A 154 -6.90 -7.84 17.78
N VAL A 155 -8.07 -8.30 18.20
CA VAL A 155 -8.53 -8.30 19.59
C VAL A 155 -8.67 -9.75 20.06
N ASP A 156 -7.98 -10.10 21.14
CA ASP A 156 -8.07 -11.40 21.77
C ASP A 156 -9.49 -11.65 22.33
N ASP A 157 -10.08 -12.80 21.99
CA ASP A 157 -11.49 -13.08 22.29
C ASP A 157 -11.75 -13.35 23.79
N GLN A 158 -10.72 -13.68 24.57
CA GLN A 158 -10.86 -14.02 25.99
C GLN A 158 -10.62 -12.80 26.89
N THR A 159 -9.62 -12.01 26.56
CA THR A 159 -9.12 -10.90 27.39
C THR A 159 -9.58 -9.53 26.89
N ASN A 160 -10.07 -9.44 25.65
CA ASN A 160 -10.31 -8.19 24.92
C ASN A 160 -9.05 -7.32 24.73
N ALA A 161 -7.86 -7.88 24.96
CA ALA A 161 -6.61 -7.17 24.72
C ALA A 161 -6.35 -7.03 23.22
N ILE A 162 -5.81 -5.89 22.80
CA ILE A 162 -5.29 -5.73 21.45
C ILE A 162 -3.94 -6.44 21.35
N VAL A 163 -3.84 -7.38 20.42
CA VAL A 163 -2.67 -8.25 20.23
C VAL A 163 -1.95 -8.01 18.92
N GLY A 164 -2.55 -7.22 18.02
CA GLY A 164 -1.96 -6.87 16.73
C GLY A 164 -2.66 -5.69 16.09
N THR A 165 -2.00 -5.12 15.09
CA THR A 165 -2.53 -4.00 14.30
C THR A 165 -2.12 -4.13 12.84
N VAL A 166 -2.95 -3.59 11.95
CA VAL A 166 -2.68 -3.48 10.52
C VAL A 166 -3.03 -2.05 10.10
N THR A 167 -2.13 -1.43 9.33
CA THR A 167 -2.38 -0.16 8.66
C THR A 167 -2.59 -0.44 7.17
N GLY A 168 -3.69 0.04 6.61
CA GLY A 168 -3.98 0.01 5.17
C GLY A 168 -3.93 1.42 4.59
N VAL A 169 -3.39 1.56 3.39
CA VAL A 169 -3.41 2.81 2.62
C VAL A 169 -4.04 2.56 1.26
N ASP A 170 -5.12 3.27 0.96
CA ASP A 170 -5.80 3.23 -0.33
C ASP A 170 -5.04 4.06 -1.36
N HIS A 171 -4.57 3.41 -2.42
CA HIS A 171 -3.70 4.01 -3.43
C HIS A 171 -4.44 4.96 -4.36
N LYS A 172 -5.73 4.68 -4.61
CA LYS A 172 -6.58 5.55 -5.41
C LYS A 172 -6.85 6.85 -4.66
N GLU A 173 -7.17 6.76 -3.38
CA GLU A 173 -7.36 7.96 -2.56
C GLU A 173 -6.05 8.70 -2.30
N ALA A 174 -4.92 7.99 -2.16
CA ALA A 174 -3.62 8.59 -1.92
C ALA A 174 -3.08 9.38 -3.14
N PHE A 175 -3.03 8.75 -4.32
CA PHE A 175 -2.40 9.36 -5.50
C PHE A 175 -3.19 9.24 -6.81
N GLY A 176 -4.42 8.72 -6.77
CA GLY A 176 -5.23 8.55 -7.97
C GLY A 176 -4.79 7.36 -8.82
N ASP A 177 -4.35 6.28 -8.17
CA ASP A 177 -3.92 5.06 -8.84
C ASP A 177 -4.95 4.55 -9.87
N LEU A 178 -4.52 4.47 -11.13
CA LEU A 178 -5.35 3.98 -12.23
C LEU A 178 -5.42 2.44 -12.23
N GLU A 179 -4.44 1.77 -11.64
CA GLU A 179 -4.38 0.31 -11.56
C GLU A 179 -5.16 -0.23 -10.35
N ASN A 180 -5.67 0.64 -9.47
CA ASN A 180 -6.38 0.29 -8.23
C ASN A 180 -5.63 -0.76 -7.39
N GLY A 181 -4.30 -0.65 -7.30
CA GLY A 181 -3.44 -1.59 -6.59
C GLY A 181 -3.08 -2.86 -7.36
N SER A 182 -3.48 -2.98 -8.64
CA SER A 182 -3.15 -4.12 -9.52
C SER A 182 -1.77 -4.04 -10.18
#